data_AF-A0A521W234-F1
#
_entry.id   AF-A0A521W234-F1
#
_cell.length_a   1.000
_cell.length_b   1.000
_cell.length_c   1.000
_cell.angle_alpha   90.00
_cell.angle_beta   90.00
_cell.angle_gamma   90.00
#
_symmetry.space_group_name_H-M   'P 1'
#
loop_
_entity.id
_entity.type
_entity.pdbx_description
1 polymer ?
#
loop_
_entity_poly.entity_id
_entity_poly.type
_entity_poly.pdbx_seq_one_letter_code
_entity_poly.pdbx_strand_id
1 'polypeptide(L)'
;MPILISDDIIKQSDLSEHEFKTELALLLYEANLLNFGKARELSGLDALAFMELLGQRQIEAPYTEDDFEKDLELSKQIRLQP
;
A
#
# COMPACT_ATOMS: atom_id res chain seq x y z
N MET A 1 -3.14 1.77 -18.54
CA MET A 1 -4.38 2.56 -18.72
C MET A 1 -4.63 3.32 -17.43
N PRO A 2 -4.80 4.64 -17.45
CA PRO A 2 -5.12 5.39 -16.22
C PRO A 2 -6.56 5.10 -15.79
N ILE A 3 -6.77 4.92 -14.48
CA ILE A 3 -8.10 4.95 -13.87
C ILE A 3 -8.38 6.41 -13.51
N LEU A 4 -9.51 6.95 -13.95
CA LEU A 4 -9.95 8.31 -13.63
C LEU A 4 -11.04 8.25 -12.56
N ILE A 5 -10.83 8.95 -11.45
CA ILE A 5 -11.82 9.15 -10.39
C ILE A 5 -12.29 10.59 -10.50
N SER A 6 -13.60 10.83 -10.53
CA SER A 6 -14.15 12.18 -10.63
C SER A 6 -13.90 12.96 -9.34
N ASP A 7 -13.46 14.22 -9.46
CA ASP A 7 -13.24 15.12 -8.33
C ASP A 7 -14.49 15.28 -7.45
N ASP A 8 -15.68 15.16 -8.02
CA ASP A 8 -16.94 15.25 -7.29
C ASP A 8 -17.08 14.15 -6.23
N ILE A 9 -16.49 12.97 -6.45
CA ILE A 9 -16.47 11.88 -5.46
C ILE A 9 -15.56 12.25 -4.30
N ILE A 10 -14.38 12.82 -4.60
CA ILE A 10 -13.41 13.24 -3.59
C ILE A 10 -14.01 14.39 -2.75
N LYS A 11 -14.59 15.41 -3.39
CA LYS A 11 -15.24 16.55 -2.71
C LYS A 11 -16.41 16.14 -1.82
N GLN A 12 -17.15 15.09 -2.18
CA GLN A 12 -18.25 14.58 -1.36
C GLN A 12 -17.78 13.78 -0.13
N SER A 13 -16.53 13.34 -0.11
CA SER A 13 -15.95 12.60 1.02
C SER A 13 -15.33 13.50 2.09
N ASP A 14 -15.28 14.82 1.86
CA ASP A 14 -14.54 15.80 2.68
C ASP A 14 -13.03 15.48 2.81
N LEU A 15 -12.50 14.60 1.96
CA LEU A 15 -11.08 14.27 1.90
C LEU A 15 -10.36 15.10 0.83
N SER A 16 -9.11 15.45 1.09
CA SER A 16 -8.18 15.85 0.05
C SER A 16 -7.82 14.68 -0.86
N GLU A 17 -7.27 14.95 -2.05
CA GLU A 17 -6.78 13.91 -2.95
C GLU A 17 -5.74 13.00 -2.26
N HIS A 18 -4.88 13.58 -1.43
CA HIS A 18 -3.86 12.84 -0.69
C HIS A 18 -4.47 11.92 0.36
N GLU A 19 -5.43 12.41 1.14
CA GLU A 19 -6.15 11.60 2.13
C GLU A 19 -6.93 10.48 1.46
N PHE A 20 -7.60 10.76 0.34
CA PHE A 20 -8.32 9.75 -0.43
C PHE A 20 -7.38 8.64 -0.94
N LYS A 21 -6.21 9.00 -1.50
CA LYS A 21 -5.19 8.04 -1.92
C LYS A 21 -4.65 7.22 -0.75
N THR A 22 -4.48 7.84 0.41
CA THR A 22 -4.02 7.17 1.63
C THR A 22 -5.05 6.16 2.12
N GLU A 23 -6.33 6.54 2.23
CA GLU A 23 -7.40 5.61 2.61
C GLU A 23 -7.53 4.45 1.61
N LEU A 24 -7.45 4.74 0.30
CA LEU A 24 -7.46 3.69 -0.72
C LEU A 24 -6.26 2.74 -0.60
N ALA A 25 -5.07 3.26 -0.31
CA ALA A 25 -3.88 2.46 -0.08
C ALA A 25 -4.04 1.53 1.14
N LEU A 26 -4.58 2.03 2.24
CA LEU A 26 -4.82 1.25 3.45
C LEU A 26 -5.87 0.16 3.19
N LEU A 27 -6.99 0.48 2.56
CA LEU A 27 -8.04 -0.47 2.22
C LEU A 27 -7.52 -1.62 1.33
N LEU A 28 -6.71 -1.30 0.32
CA LEU A 28 -6.14 -2.30 -0.58
C LEU A 28 -5.04 -3.14 0.08
N TYR A 29 -4.30 -2.57 1.02
CA TYR A 29 -3.30 -3.29 1.81
C TYR A 29 -3.96 -4.26 2.80
N GLU A 30 -4.94 -3.79 3.57
CA GLU A 30 -5.71 -4.60 4.51
C GLU A 30 -6.44 -5.77 3.81
N ALA A 31 -6.93 -5.53 2.59
CA ALA A 31 -7.55 -6.57 1.76
C ALA A 31 -6.55 -7.55 1.12
N ASN A 32 -5.25 -7.45 1.40
CA ASN A 32 -4.18 -8.25 0.79
C ASN A 32 -4.08 -8.12 -0.75
N LEU A 33 -4.62 -7.03 -1.33
CA LEU A 33 -4.60 -6.80 -2.77
C LEU A 33 -3.34 -6.06 -3.23
N LEU A 34 -2.75 -5.26 -2.34
CA LEU A 34 -1.47 -4.60 -2.57
C LEU A 34 -0.47 -4.99 -1.48
N ASN A 35 0.77 -5.26 -1.89
CA ASN A 35 1.89 -5.36 -0.95
C ASN A 35 2.24 -3.98 -0.38
N PHE A 36 3.06 -3.97 0.69
CA PHE A 36 3.48 -2.75 1.38
C PHE A 36 4.06 -1.70 0.42
N GLY A 37 4.93 -2.13 -0.51
CA GLY A 37 5.57 -1.22 -1.46
C GLY A 37 4.58 -0.49 -2.37
N LYS A 38 3.57 -1.19 -2.90
CA LYS A 38 2.56 -0.61 -3.78
C LYS A 38 1.50 0.19 -3.05
N ALA A 39 1.10 -0.24 -1.85
CA ALA A 39 0.21 0.55 -1.01
C ALA A 39 0.88 1.88 -0.60
N ARG A 40 2.14 1.83 -0.19
CA ARG A 40 2.93 3.03 0.12
C ARG A 40 3.06 3.95 -1.09
N GLU A 41 3.41 3.42 -2.26
CA GLU A 41 3.51 4.19 -3.50
C GLU A 41 2.18 4.91 -3.83
N LEU A 42 1.05 4.21 -3.67
CA LEU A 42 -0.28 4.79 -3.88
C LEU A 42 -0.58 5.92 -2.89
N SER A 43 -0.24 5.74 -1.61
CA SER A 43 -0.45 6.77 -0.57
C SER A 43 0.39 8.02 -0.77
N GLY A 44 1.53 7.93 -1.47
CA GLY A 44 2.50 9.01 -1.59
C GLY A 44 3.34 9.26 -0.33
N LEU A 45 3.17 8.43 0.71
CA LEU A 45 3.91 8.53 1.96
C LEU A 45 5.29 7.86 1.89
N ASP A 46 6.19 8.29 2.78
CA ASP A 46 7.41 7.54 3.05
C ASP A 46 7.10 6.25 3.84
N ALA A 47 8.11 5.39 3.98
CA ALA A 47 7.91 4.09 4.62
C ALA A 47 7.58 4.21 6.11
N LEU A 48 8.16 5.19 6.81
CA LEU A 48 7.95 5.36 8.24
C LEU A 48 6.53 5.88 8.50
N ALA A 49 6.12 6.92 7.80
CA ALA A 49 4.77 7.49 7.91
C ALA A 49 3.68 6.47 7.56
N PHE A 50 3.91 5.63 6.54
CA PHE A 50 2.95 4.57 6.20
C PHE A 50 2.88 3.49 7.30
N MET A 51 4.01 3.06 7.88
CA MET A 51 4.02 2.13 9.01
C MET A 51 3.33 2.71 10.26
N GLU A 52 3.57 3.98 10.57
CA GLU A 52 2.90 4.66 11.67
C GLU A 52 1.38 4.68 11.48
N LEU A 53 0.90 4.93 10.25
CA LEU A 53 -0.52 4.89 9.91
C LEU A 53 -1.13 3.49 10.06
N LEU A 54 -0.45 2.45 9.62
CA LEU A 54 -0.89 1.06 9.84
C LEU A 54 -1.03 0.77 11.34
N GLY A 55 -0.05 1.18 12.15
CA GLY A 55 -0.08 1.03 13.60
C GLY A 55 -1.22 1.81 14.26
N GLN A 56 -1.46 3.05 13.85
CA GLN A 56 -2.56 3.88 14.37
C GLN A 56 -3.94 3.29 14.05
N ARG A 57 -4.08 2.68 12.87
CA ARG A 57 -5.34 2.07 12.40
C ARG A 57 -5.50 0.61 12.82
N GLN A 58 -4.51 0.04 13.53
CA GLN A 58 -4.48 -1.37 13.92
C GLN A 58 -4.66 -2.32 12.73
N ILE A 59 -4.16 -1.90 11.56
CA ILE A 59 -4.13 -2.74 10.38
C ILE A 59 -2.97 -3.70 10.59
N GLU A 60 -3.29 -4.96 10.88
CA GLU A 60 -2.29 -6.00 11.01
C GLU A 60 -1.52 -6.09 9.70
N ALA A 61 -0.19 -5.97 9.77
CA ALA A 61 0.64 -6.32 8.64
C ALA A 61 0.30 -7.78 8.33
N PRO A 62 -0.21 -8.08 7.12
CA PRO A 62 -0.43 -9.46 6.75
C PRO A 62 0.94 -10.12 6.62
N TYR A 63 1.45 -10.65 7.73
CA TYR A 63 2.49 -11.67 7.73
C TYR A 63 1.84 -12.97 7.21
N THR A 64 1.33 -12.93 5.99
CA THR A 64 0.85 -14.09 5.27
C THR A 64 2.04 -14.77 4.60
N GLU A 65 2.01 -16.10 4.52
CA GLU A 65 3.08 -16.95 3.96
C GLU A 65 3.59 -16.48 2.58
N ASP A 66 2.76 -15.75 1.82
CA ASP A 66 3.08 -15.07 0.56
C ASP A 66 4.21 -14.02 0.65
N ASP A 67 4.34 -13.30 1.77
CA ASP A 67 5.42 -12.32 1.98
C ASP A 67 6.77 -13.04 2.22
N PHE A 68 6.72 -14.25 2.79
CA PHE A 68 7.88 -15.15 2.85
C PHE A 68 8.28 -15.64 1.46
N GLU A 69 7.32 -16.01 0.60
CA GLU A 69 7.60 -16.47 -0.76
C GLU A 69 8.16 -15.37 -1.67
N LYS A 70 7.65 -14.14 -1.56
CA LYS A 70 8.15 -12.98 -2.32
C LYS A 70 9.55 -12.56 -1.88
N ASP A 71 9.88 -12.60 -0.59
CA ASP A 71 11.25 -12.39 -0.13
C ASP A 71 12.19 -13.55 -0.51
N LEU A 72 11.67 -14.79 -0.58
CA LEU A 72 12.43 -15.94 -1.06
C LEU A 72 12.74 -15.83 -2.56
N GLU A 73 11.78 -15.36 -3.36
CA GLU A 73 11.96 -15.04 -4.79
C GLU A 73 12.96 -13.89 -4.96
N LEU A 74 12.80 -12.79 -4.20
CA LEU A 74 13.69 -11.62 -4.27
C LEU A 74 15.13 -11.98 -3.87
N SER A 75 15.33 -12.77 -2.81
CA SER A 75 16.65 -13.21 -2.36
C SER A 75 17.32 -14.22 -3.32
N LYS A 76 16.54 -15.05 -4.01
CA LYS A 76 17.04 -15.91 -5.12
C LYS A 76 17.45 -15.09 -6.34
N GLN A 77 16.67 -14.07 -6.68
CA GLN A 77 16.96 -13.16 -7.80
C GLN A 77 18.27 -12.38 -7.59
N ILE A 78 18.52 -11.90 -6.36
CA ILE A 78 19.74 -11.15 -6.00
C ILE A 78 20.98 -12.06 -5.99
N ARG A 79 20.84 -13.36 -5.70
CA ARG A 79 21.94 -14.33 -5.70
C ARG A 79 22.31 -14.85 -7.10
N LEU A 80 21.52 -14.56 -8.13
CA LEU A 80 21.70 -15.01 -9.52
C LEU A 80 22.14 -13.89 -10.48
N GLN A 81 22.49 -12.71 -9.98
CA GLN A 81 23.23 -11.71 -10.76
C GLN A 81 24.73 -12.04 -10.61
N PRO A 82 25.44 -12.43 -11.68
CA PRO A 82 26.88 -12.72 -11.65
C PRO A 82 27.74 -11.47 -11.41
#